data_AF-A0A9X1GJZ0-F1
#
_entry.id   AF-A0A9X1GJZ0-F1
#
_cell.length_a   1.000
_cell.length_b   1.000
_cell.length_c   1.000
_cell.angle_alpha   90.00
_cell.angle_beta   90.00
_cell.angle_gamma   90.00
#
_symmetry.space_group_name_H-M   'P 1'
#
loop_
_entity.id
_entity.type
_entity.pdbx_description
1 polymer ?
#
loop_
_entity_poly.entity_id
_entity_poly.type
_entity_poly.pdbx_seq_one_letter_code
_entity_poly.pdbx_strand_id
1 'polypeptide(L)' 'MTELLERAIAKLKTLTTNEQDAIAAMILEELEDDLRWDEAFSRSPDTLAKLAATAMAEYHADKTQELDPETL' A
#
# COMPACT_ATOMS: atom_id res chain seq x y z
N MET A 1 -14.21 -19.45 -6.26
CA MET A 1 -13.89 -18.40 -5.27
C MET A 1 -13.07 -19.07 -4.17
N THR A 2 -12.16 -18.37 -3.49
CA THR A 2 -11.44 -19.01 -2.38
C THR A 2 -12.39 -19.19 -1.19
N GLU A 3 -12.19 -20.22 -0.37
CA GLU A 3 -13.02 -20.47 0.82
C GLU A 3 -13.09 -19.25 1.75
N LEU A 4 -11.98 -18.51 1.86
CA LEU A 4 -11.89 -17.29 2.64
C LEU A 4 -12.81 -16.18 2.10
N LEU A 5 -12.79 -15.95 0.79
CA LEU A 5 -13.63 -14.93 0.14
C LEU A 5 -15.11 -15.31 0.20
N GLU A 6 -15.43 -16.60 0.05
CA GLU A 6 -16.81 -17.09 0.22
C GLU A 6 -17.33 -16.83 1.63
N ARG A 7 -16.52 -17.12 2.66
CA ARG A 7 -16.87 -16.86 4.06
C ARG A 7 -17.05 -15.37 4.35
N ALA A 8 -16.20 -14.50 3.78
CA ALA A 8 -16.32 -13.06 3.92
C ALA A 8 -17.63 -12.53 3.32
N ILE A 9 -17.96 -12.96 2.10
CA ILE A 9 -19.23 -12.59 1.43
C ILE A 9 -20.44 -13.13 2.20
N ALA A 10 -20.38 -14.36 2.70
CA ALA A 10 -21.46 -14.93 3.51
C ALA A 10 -21.74 -14.09 4.76
N LYS A 11 -20.69 -13.56 5.42
CA LYS A 11 -20.84 -12.67 6.58
C LYS A 11 -21.37 -11.29 6.18
N LEU A 12 -20.93 -10.72 5.05
CA LEU A 12 -21.45 -9.45 4.55
C LEU A 12 -22.95 -9.52 4.28
N LYS A 13 -23.44 -10.62 3.71
CA LYS A 13 -24.86 -10.82 3.40
C LYS A 13 -25.78 -10.79 4.63
N THR A 14 -25.26 -10.96 5.85
CA THR A 14 -26.07 -10.89 7.07
C THR A 14 -26.23 -9.47 7.62
N LEU A 15 -25.50 -8.49 7.07
CA LEU A 15 -25.53 -7.10 7.50
C LEU A 15 -26.65 -6.30 6.84
N THR A 16 -26.93 -5.10 7.35
CA THR A 16 -27.86 -4.17 6.69
C THR A 16 -27.30 -3.70 5.34
N THR A 17 -28.16 -3.25 4.43
CA THR A 17 -27.72 -2.75 3.11
C THR A 17 -26.70 -1.62 3.24
N ASN A 18 -26.90 -0.69 4.17
CA ASN A 18 -25.96 0.42 4.38
C ASN A 18 -24.58 -0.07 4.82
N GLU A 19 -24.51 -1.09 5.71
CA GLU A 19 -23.24 -1.67 6.14
C GLU A 19 -22.57 -2.47 5.01
N GLN A 20 -23.37 -3.19 4.21
CA GLN A 20 -22.86 -3.89 3.03
C GLN A 20 -22.23 -2.92 2.03
N ASP A 21 -22.92 -1.82 1.70
CA ASP A 21 -22.46 -0.81 0.76
C ASP A 21 -21.22 -0.08 1.29
N ALA A 22 -21.20 0.27 2.58
CA ALA A 22 -20.03 0.90 3.19
C ALA A 22 -18.79 0.01 3.14
N ILE A 23 -18.93 -1.29 3.42
CA ILE A 23 -17.80 -2.23 3.36
C ILE A 23 -17.41 -2.52 1.92
N ALA A 24 -18.37 -2.64 1.01
CA ALA A 24 -18.10 -2.82 -0.42
C ALA A 24 -17.30 -1.64 -0.99
N ALA A 25 -17.64 -0.40 -0.62
CA ALA A 25 -16.90 0.79 -1.03
C ALA A 25 -15.44 0.73 -0.56
N MET A 26 -15.19 0.41 0.72
CA MET A 26 -13.82 0.27 1.25
C MET A 26 -13.01 -0.81 0.51
N ILE A 27 -13.63 -1.96 0.23
CA ILE A 27 -12.95 -3.05 -0.51
C ILE A 27 -12.59 -2.60 -1.92
N LEU A 28 -13.50 -1.91 -2.62
CA LEU A 28 -13.25 -1.45 -3.99
C LEU A 28 -12.16 -0.39 -4.05
N GLU A 29 -12.15 0.54 -3.10
CA GLU A 29 -11.11 1.57 -2.98
C GLU A 29 -9.72 0.94 -2.75
N GLU A 30 -9.60 0.01 -1.80
CA GLU A 30 -8.34 -0.68 -1.52
C GLU A 30 -7.82 -1.45 -2.76
N LEU A 31 -8.71 -2.15 -3.47
CA LEU A 31 -8.33 -2.87 -4.69
C LEU A 31 -7.86 -1.94 -5.81
N GLU A 32 -8.46 -0.75 -5.93
CA GLU A 32 -8.02 0.24 -6.91
C GLU A 32 -6.66 0.83 -6.53
N ASP A 33 -6.45 1.15 -5.25
CA ASP A 33 -5.18 1.67 -4.76
C ASP A 33 -4.05 0.63 -4.88
N ASP A 34 -4.28 -0.64 -4.55
CA ASP A 34 -3.33 -1.74 -4.77
C ASP A 34 -2.92 -1.83 -6.24
N LEU A 35 -3.89 -1.80 -7.17
CA LEU A 35 -3.61 -1.84 -8.61
C LEU A 35 -2.78 -0.64 -9.07
N ARG A 36 -3.09 0.56 -8.57
CA ARG A 36 -2.34 1.78 -8.89
C ARG A 36 -0.90 1.70 -8.38
N TRP A 37 -0.70 1.17 -7.18
CA TRP A 37 0.62 0.95 -6.61
C TRP A 37 1.41 -0.08 -7.40
N ASP A 38 0.83 -1.24 -7.71
CA ASP A 38 1.47 -2.27 -8.52
C ASP A 38 1.92 -1.71 -9.88
N GLU A 39 1.06 -0.93 -10.54
CA GLU A 39 1.37 -0.31 -11.81
C GLU A 39 2.50 0.73 -11.67
N ALA A 40 2.47 1.57 -10.64
CA ALA A 40 3.52 2.55 -10.36
C ALA A 40 4.87 1.89 -10.04
N PHE A 41 4.87 0.84 -9.22
CA PHE A 41 6.08 0.09 -8.85
C PHE A 41 6.66 -0.70 -10.01
N SER A 42 5.83 -1.30 -10.86
CA SER A 42 6.30 -2.05 -12.03
C SER A 42 7.14 -1.18 -13.00
N ARG A 43 6.90 0.14 -13.02
CA ARG A 43 7.57 1.11 -13.90
C ARG A 43 8.72 1.87 -13.25
N SER A 44 8.92 1.73 -11.95
CA SER A 44 9.94 2.48 -11.20
C SER A 44 11.21 1.73 -10.76
N PRO A 45 11.53 0.45 -11.14
CA PRO A 45 12.73 -0.23 -10.62
C PRO A 45 14.03 0.55 -10.80
N ASP A 46 14.30 1.07 -12.00
CA ASP A 46 15.53 1.82 -12.28
C ASP A 46 15.60 3.14 -11.50
N THR A 47 14.47 3.83 -11.35
CA THR A 47 14.39 5.09 -10.60
C THR A 47 14.61 4.84 -9.12
N LEU A 48 13.98 3.82 -8.54
CA LEU A 48 14.17 3.43 -7.15
C LEU A 48 15.59 2.94 -6.88
N ALA A 49 16.20 2.19 -7.82
CA ALA A 49 17.60 1.77 -7.71
C ALA A 49 18.56 2.97 -7.69
N LYS A 50 18.32 3.98 -8.54
CA LYS A 50 19.10 5.23 -8.53
C LYS A 50 18.91 6.02 -7.23
N LEU A 51 17.68 6.08 -6.72
CA LEU A 51 17.38 6.74 -5.44
C LEU A 51 18.14 6.05 -4.29
N ALA A 52 18.08 4.73 -4.22
CA ALA A 52 18.79 3.93 -3.22
C ALA A 52 20.31 4.10 -3.32
N ALA A 53 20.87 4.05 -4.54
CA ALA A 53 22.30 4.25 -4.76
C ALA A 53 22.76 5.66 -4.32
N THR A 54 21.95 6.69 -4.59
CA THR A 54 22.22 8.05 -4.14
C THR A 54 22.21 8.15 -2.62
N ALA A 55 21.18 7.62 -1.97
CA ALA A 55 21.07 7.64 -0.51
C ALA A 55 22.27 6.94 0.15
N MET A 56 22.70 5.80 -0.37
CA MET A 56 23.89 5.10 0.13
C MET A 56 25.19 5.89 -0.10
N ALA A 57 25.32 6.56 -1.25
CA ALA A 57 26.47 7.41 -1.52
C ALA A 57 26.53 8.62 -0.58
N GLU A 58 25.38 9.22 -0.24
CA GLU A 58 25.29 10.30 0.73
C GLU A 58 25.63 9.82 2.15
N TYR A 59 25.14 8.66 2.55
CA TYR A 59 25.49 8.04 3.83
C TYR A 59 27.00 7.82 3.95
N HIS A 60 27.64 7.23 2.93
CA HIS A 60 29.08 7.01 2.92
C HIS A 60 29.92 8.27 2.80
N ALA A 61 29.32 9.39 2.40
CA ALA A 61 29.96 10.70 2.35
C ALA A 61 29.72 11.54 3.61
N ASP A 62 29.20 10.93 4.69
CA ASP A 62 28.82 11.60 5.95
C ASP A 62 27.82 12.76 5.75
N LYS A 63 26.96 12.67 4.73
CA LYS A 63 25.93 13.68 4.41
C LYS A 63 24.56 13.38 5.01
N THR A 64 24.45 12.30 5.77
CA THR A 64 23.21 11.90 6.44
C THR A 64 23.31 12.16 7.94
N GLN A 65 22.18 12.34 8.59
CA GLN A 65 22.08 12.42 10.04
C GLN A 65 21.11 11.37 10.57
N GLU A 66 21.24 11.02 11.85
CA GLU A 66 20.26 10.18 12.53
C GLU A 66 18.89 10.88 12.55
N LEU A 67 17.85 10.11 12.28
CA LEU A 67 16.48 10.60 12.32
C LEU A 67 16.04 10.71 13.79
N ASP A 68 15.68 11.91 14.24
CA ASP A 68 15.02 12.14 15.53
C ASP A 68 13.50 12.20 15.32
N PRO A 69 12.74 11.14 15.68
CA PRO A 69 11.31 11.08 15.42
C PRO A 69 10.48 12.14 16.16
N GLU A 70 11.01 12.69 17.26
CA GLU A 70 10.30 13.71 18.06
C GLU A 70 10.37 15.10 17.41
N THR A 71 11.14 15.25 16.33
CA THR A 71 11.35 16.50 15.60
C THR A 71 10.79 16.49 14.17
N LEU A 72 10.08 15.42 13.80
CA LEU A 72 9.43 15.25 12.49
C LEU A 72 8.18 16.11 12.30
#